data_AF-A0A7Y4W4A8-F1
#
_entry.id   AF-A0A7Y4W4A8-F1
#
_cell.length_a   1.000
_cell.length_b   1.000
_cell.length_c   1.000
_cell.angle_alpha   90.00
_cell.angle_beta   90.00
_cell.angle_gamma   90.00
#
_symmetry.space_group_name_H-M   'P 1'
#
loop_
_entity.id
_entity.type
_entity.pdbx_description
1 polymer ?
#
loop_
_entity_poly.entity_id
_entity_poly.type
_entity_poly.pdbx_seq_one_letter_code
_entity_poly.pdbx_strand_id
1 'polypeptide(L)'
;MILIKTKEAHDVLSVSDFKEEINALSDVHWMKLGRSAEYLSWGLAIEGQDLLNLAICKSLEGKRKCPRGVNLIVFICRVMQSLVSAYLKKRMHDPLANAIEVIAEEESLLEDIDLRPSIDTPEEILIAKQTLEKINQVLSGDETIEMVFMAQLDGYSPKDIQSLLGLNSVQYASTLKAIRRKLNQLDKKESTQ
;
A
#
# COMPACT_ATOMS: atom_id res chain seq x y z
N MET A 1 8.95 -40.13 -5.82
CA MET A 1 9.58 -38.79 -5.68
C MET A 1 8.88 -37.87 -6.67
N ILE A 2 7.90 -37.09 -6.21
CA ILE A 2 7.01 -36.32 -7.08
C ILE A 2 7.76 -35.06 -7.53
N LEU A 3 8.10 -35.01 -8.82
CA LEU A 3 8.58 -33.82 -9.50
C LEU A 3 7.37 -32.88 -9.65
N ILE A 4 7.34 -31.80 -8.87
CA ILE A 4 6.36 -30.73 -9.04
C ILE A 4 6.70 -30.01 -10.36
N LYS A 5 6.02 -30.41 -11.44
CA LYS A 5 5.84 -29.58 -12.62
C LYS A 5 4.91 -28.43 -12.25
N THR A 6 5.38 -27.19 -12.45
CA THR A 6 4.80 -26.11 -13.28
C THR A 6 5.16 -24.75 -12.69
N LYS A 7 6.28 -24.18 -13.14
CA LYS A 7 6.49 -22.73 -13.04
C LYS A 7 6.04 -22.19 -14.39
N GLU A 8 4.76 -21.84 -14.50
CA GLU A 8 4.27 -21.13 -15.68
C GLU A 8 5.13 -19.86 -15.82
N ALA A 9 5.74 -19.68 -16.99
CA ALA A 9 6.36 -18.43 -17.34
C ALA A 9 5.24 -17.39 -17.38
N HIS A 10 5.10 -16.59 -16.32
CA HIS A 10 4.13 -15.50 -16.32
C HIS A 10 4.47 -14.60 -17.50
N ASP A 11 3.59 -14.57 -18.48
CA ASP A 11 3.63 -13.63 -19.59
C ASP A 11 3.65 -12.24 -18.97
N VAL A 12 4.69 -11.44 -19.23
CA VAL A 12 4.88 -10.12 -18.63
C VAL A 12 4.74 -9.06 -19.70
N LEU A 13 4.17 -7.91 -19.34
CA LEU A 13 4.15 -6.76 -20.20
C LEU A 13 5.58 -6.36 -20.56
N SER A 14 5.79 -6.08 -21.85
CA SER A 14 7.02 -5.45 -22.29
C SER A 14 7.07 -4.01 -21.79
N VAL A 15 8.25 -3.38 -21.81
CA VAL A 15 8.38 -1.97 -21.41
C VAL A 15 7.55 -1.05 -22.33
N SER A 16 7.44 -1.38 -23.62
CA SER A 16 6.59 -0.62 -24.54
C SER A 16 5.12 -0.78 -24.21
N ASP A 17 4.65 -2.01 -23.95
CA ASP A 17 3.25 -2.29 -23.63
C ASP A 17 2.87 -1.58 -22.30
N PHE A 18 3.77 -1.62 -21.32
CA PHE A 18 3.60 -0.92 -20.05
C PHE A 18 3.49 0.60 -20.23
N LYS A 19 4.32 1.18 -21.12
CA LYS A 19 4.28 2.61 -21.43
C LYS A 19 2.96 3.00 -22.11
N GLU A 20 2.46 2.17 -23.01
CA GLU A 20 1.15 2.37 -23.65
C GLU A 20 0.02 2.32 -22.64
N GLU A 21 0.01 1.34 -21.74
CA GLU A 21 -1.00 1.25 -20.66
C GLU A 21 -0.94 2.45 -19.70
N ILE A 22 0.26 2.94 -19.35
CA ILE A 22 0.41 4.15 -18.52
C ILE A 22 -0.19 5.37 -19.23
N ASN A 23 0.07 5.53 -20.53
CA ASN A 23 -0.46 6.66 -21.29
C ASN A 23 -1.99 6.57 -21.46
N ALA A 24 -2.57 5.38 -21.35
CA ALA A 24 -4.01 5.16 -21.41
C ALA A 24 -4.73 5.38 -20.06
N LEU A 25 -4.00 5.67 -18.97
CA LEU A 25 -4.62 5.94 -17.68
C LEU A 25 -5.43 7.25 -17.72
N SER A 26 -6.67 7.19 -17.22
CA SER A 26 -7.52 8.37 -17.05
C SER A 26 -7.11 9.20 -15.83
N ASP A 27 -7.59 10.43 -15.75
CA ASP A 27 -7.37 11.32 -14.60
C ASP A 27 -7.84 10.70 -13.28
N VAL A 28 -8.90 9.89 -13.31
CA VAL A 28 -9.39 9.16 -12.14
C VAL A 28 -8.38 8.12 -11.67
N HIS A 29 -7.71 7.43 -12.60
CA HIS A 29 -6.66 6.47 -12.26
C HIS A 29 -5.44 7.18 -11.65
N TRP A 30 -5.05 8.34 -12.20
CA TRP A 30 -3.96 9.16 -11.66
C TRP A 30 -4.29 9.71 -10.26
N MET A 31 -5.51 10.17 -10.03
CA MET A 31 -5.96 10.59 -8.69
C MET A 31 -5.89 9.46 -7.67
N LYS A 32 -6.29 8.23 -8.05
CA LYS A 32 -6.21 7.05 -7.18
C LYS A 32 -4.76 6.70 -6.84
N LEU A 33 -3.88 6.70 -7.85
CA LEU A 33 -2.45 6.47 -7.65
C LEU A 33 -1.82 7.51 -6.74
N GLY A 34 -2.14 8.79 -6.93
CA GLY A 34 -1.66 9.88 -6.08
C GLY A 34 -2.08 9.69 -4.62
N ARG A 35 -3.37 9.42 -4.36
CA ARG A 35 -3.86 9.15 -2.99
C ARG A 35 -3.20 7.95 -2.35
N SER A 36 -3.02 6.87 -3.11
CA SER A 36 -2.34 5.66 -2.62
C SER A 36 -0.88 5.96 -2.27
N ALA A 37 -0.22 6.78 -3.07
CA ALA A 37 1.16 7.17 -2.83
C ALA A 37 1.31 8.03 -1.57
N GLU A 38 0.45 9.05 -1.40
CA GLU A 38 0.41 9.89 -0.19
C GLU A 38 0.17 9.07 1.08
N TYR A 39 -0.77 8.13 1.02
CA TYR A 39 -1.05 7.25 2.15
C TYR A 39 0.17 6.37 2.49
N LEU A 40 0.82 5.77 1.48
CA LEU A 40 1.97 4.90 1.67
C LEU A 40 3.24 5.66 2.11
N SER A 41 3.36 6.92 1.74
CA SER A 41 4.47 7.79 2.15
C SER A 41 4.26 8.44 3.51
N TRP A 42 3.06 8.35 4.09
CA TRP A 42 2.74 9.01 5.35
C TRP A 42 3.69 8.58 6.47
N GLY A 43 4.30 9.57 7.15
CA GLY A 43 5.28 9.34 8.22
C GLY A 43 6.67 8.88 7.75
N LEU A 44 6.95 8.95 6.44
CA LEU A 44 8.27 8.69 5.85
C LEU A 44 8.88 9.99 5.34
N ALA A 45 10.21 10.03 5.18
CA ALA A 45 10.92 11.16 4.57
C ALA A 45 11.00 11.03 3.03
N ILE A 46 9.97 10.46 2.41
CA ILE A 46 9.78 10.43 0.96
C ILE A 46 8.39 10.98 0.68
N GLU A 47 8.25 11.84 -0.31
CA GLU A 47 6.94 12.38 -0.69
C GLU A 47 6.15 11.37 -1.53
N GLY A 48 4.82 11.45 -1.49
CA GLY A 48 3.94 10.54 -2.22
C GLY A 48 4.20 10.59 -3.73
N GLN A 49 4.34 11.79 -4.29
CA GLN A 49 4.65 11.96 -5.72
C GLN A 49 5.99 11.33 -6.11
N ASP A 50 7.02 11.47 -5.26
CA ASP A 50 8.33 10.87 -5.49
C ASP A 50 8.27 9.34 -5.43
N LEU A 51 7.51 8.79 -4.48
CA LEU A 51 7.29 7.34 -4.37
C LEU A 51 6.61 6.79 -5.63
N LEU A 52 5.58 7.47 -6.14
CA LEU A 52 4.88 7.10 -7.36
C LEU A 52 5.80 7.18 -8.60
N ASN A 53 6.52 8.29 -8.75
CA ASN A 53 7.48 8.49 -9.84
C ASN A 53 8.56 7.41 -9.82
N LEU A 54 9.10 7.09 -8.64
CA LEU A 54 10.10 6.04 -8.48
C LEU A 54 9.54 4.67 -8.89
N ALA A 55 8.30 4.35 -8.50
CA ALA A 55 7.64 3.11 -8.89
C ALA A 55 7.47 2.99 -10.42
N ILE A 56 7.06 4.07 -11.08
CA ILE A 56 6.91 4.14 -12.53
C ILE A 56 8.27 4.00 -13.22
N CYS A 57 9.29 4.76 -12.79
CA CYS A 57 10.64 4.68 -13.34
C CYS A 57 11.23 3.28 -13.22
N LYS A 58 11.12 2.63 -12.06
CA LYS A 58 11.60 1.24 -11.88
C LYS A 58 10.90 0.24 -12.80
N SER A 59 9.64 0.50 -13.14
CA SER A 59 8.86 -0.35 -14.02
C SER A 59 9.23 -0.12 -15.49
N LEU A 60 9.43 1.14 -15.90
CA LEU A 60 9.92 1.50 -17.24
C LEU A 60 11.38 1.05 -17.48
N GLU A 61 12.21 1.00 -16.43
CA GLU A 61 13.55 0.42 -16.48
C GLU A 61 13.54 -1.13 -16.58
N GLY A 62 12.37 -1.77 -16.48
CA GLY A 62 12.21 -3.22 -16.49
C GLY A 62 12.69 -3.93 -15.21
N LYS A 63 13.06 -3.16 -14.16
CA LYS A 63 13.45 -3.70 -12.84
C LYS A 63 12.25 -4.28 -12.09
N ARG A 64 11.05 -3.78 -12.39
CA ARG A 64 9.76 -4.35 -11.97
C ARG A 64 8.98 -4.70 -13.23
N LYS A 65 8.51 -5.94 -13.32
CA LYS A 65 7.78 -6.44 -14.50
C LYS A 65 6.33 -6.67 -14.11
N CYS A 66 5.41 -6.06 -14.85
CA CYS A 66 3.99 -6.26 -14.66
C CYS A 66 3.59 -7.58 -15.35
N PRO A 67 3.03 -8.57 -14.63
CA PRO A 67 2.46 -9.76 -15.27
C PRO A 67 1.25 -9.36 -16.13
N ARG A 68 1.12 -9.94 -17.31
CA ARG A 68 -0.06 -9.75 -18.16
C ARG A 68 -1.31 -10.22 -17.42
N GLY A 69 -2.38 -9.45 -17.57
CA GLY A 69 -3.64 -9.69 -16.87
C GLY A 69 -3.71 -9.08 -15.47
N VAL A 70 -2.62 -8.54 -14.93
CA VAL A 70 -2.65 -7.74 -13.70
C VAL A 70 -2.99 -6.29 -14.05
N ASN A 71 -3.94 -5.71 -13.32
CA ASN A 71 -4.29 -4.30 -13.51
C ASN A 71 -3.10 -3.40 -13.18
N LEU A 72 -2.82 -2.45 -14.08
CA LEU A 72 -1.67 -1.54 -13.98
C LEU A 72 -1.62 -0.75 -12.67
N ILE A 73 -2.78 -0.28 -12.17
CA ILE A 73 -2.84 0.53 -10.95
C ILE A 73 -2.46 -0.32 -9.74
N VAL A 74 -3.03 -1.53 -9.65
CA VAL A 74 -2.71 -2.51 -8.59
C VAL A 74 -1.23 -2.86 -8.62
N PHE A 75 -0.69 -3.08 -9.81
CA PHE A 75 0.74 -3.34 -9.98
C PHE A 75 1.59 -2.19 -9.44
N ILE A 76 1.30 -0.94 -9.80
CA ILE A 76 2.05 0.23 -9.33
C ILE A 76 1.93 0.39 -7.81
N CYS A 77 0.74 0.22 -7.22
CA CYS A 77 0.57 0.24 -5.75
C CYS A 77 1.43 -0.82 -5.05
N ARG A 78 1.49 -2.04 -5.59
CA ARG A 78 2.36 -3.11 -5.07
C ARG A 78 3.85 -2.77 -5.18
N VAL A 79 4.26 -2.10 -6.25
CA VAL A 79 5.64 -1.61 -6.39
C VAL A 79 5.95 -0.56 -5.33
N MET A 80 5.05 0.41 -5.10
CA MET A 80 5.20 1.44 -4.06
C MET A 80 5.32 0.80 -2.67
N GLN A 81 4.45 -0.14 -2.30
CA GLN A 81 4.52 -0.88 -1.04
C GLN A 81 5.88 -1.58 -0.86
N SER A 82 6.38 -2.22 -1.93
CA SER A 82 7.68 -2.88 -1.89
C SER A 82 8.83 -1.89 -1.70
N LEU A 83 8.74 -0.70 -2.29
CA LEU A 83 9.73 0.37 -2.10
C LEU A 83 9.70 0.91 -0.67
N VAL A 84 8.51 1.15 -0.10
CA VAL A 84 8.34 1.55 1.30
C VAL A 84 8.92 0.50 2.25
N SER A 85 8.63 -0.78 2.03
CA SER A 85 9.19 -1.87 2.84
C SER A 85 10.73 -1.90 2.77
N ALA A 86 11.31 -1.70 1.58
CA ALA A 86 12.76 -1.62 1.42
C ALA A 86 13.35 -0.39 2.13
N TYR A 87 12.67 0.75 2.06
CA TYR A 87 13.05 1.98 2.75
C TYR A 87 13.06 1.81 4.27
N LEU A 88 11.99 1.24 4.84
CA LEU A 88 11.88 0.95 6.27
C LEU A 88 12.96 -0.02 6.75
N LYS A 89 13.20 -1.11 6.02
CA LYS A 89 14.27 -2.07 6.35
C LYS A 89 15.64 -1.41 6.34
N LYS A 90 15.90 -0.54 5.36
CA LYS A 90 17.15 0.22 5.30
C LYS A 90 17.30 1.13 6.51
N ARG A 91 16.23 1.85 6.91
CA ARG A 91 16.23 2.72 8.09
C ARG A 91 16.50 1.96 9.38
N MET A 92 15.88 0.79 9.58
CA MET A 92 16.13 -0.04 10.78
C MET A 92 17.58 -0.51 10.87
N HIS A 93 18.24 -0.74 9.73
CA HIS A 93 19.63 -1.18 9.65
C HIS A 93 20.63 -0.03 9.52
N ASP A 94 20.19 1.23 9.50
CA ASP A 94 21.07 2.40 9.41
C ASP A 94 21.47 2.89 10.81
N PRO A 95 22.75 2.78 11.21
CA PRO A 95 23.21 3.19 12.54
C PRO A 95 22.99 4.68 12.83
N LEU A 96 22.95 5.54 11.81
CA LEU A 96 22.75 6.99 11.97
C LEU A 96 21.28 7.36 12.19
N ALA A 97 20.33 6.65 11.57
CA ALA A 97 18.90 6.91 11.73
C ALA A 97 18.41 6.56 13.14
N ASN A 98 19.06 5.61 13.81
CA ASN A 98 18.79 5.24 15.20
C ASN A 98 19.39 6.22 16.23
N ALA A 99 20.22 7.18 15.80
CA ALA A 99 20.87 8.16 16.69
C ALA A 99 20.17 9.52 16.75
N ILE A 100 19.18 9.78 15.89
CA ILE A 100 18.55 11.11 15.68
C ILE A 100 17.24 11.28 16.50
N GLU A 101 16.86 10.34 17.38
CA GLU A 101 15.66 10.47 18.23
C GLU A 101 15.77 11.50 19.38
N VAL A 102 16.81 12.34 19.40
CA VAL A 102 16.95 13.43 20.38
C VAL A 102 17.20 14.72 19.61
N ILE A 103 16.39 15.74 19.90
CA ILE A 103 16.39 17.13 19.37
C ILE A 103 15.29 17.36 18.31
N ALA A 104 14.08 17.64 18.80
CA ALA A 104 13.09 18.43 18.08
C ALA A 104 12.40 19.37 19.10
N GLU A 105 13.18 20.32 19.62
CA GLU A 105 12.64 21.54 20.21
C GLU A 105 12.91 22.69 19.23
N GLU A 106 11.87 23.49 19.03
CA GLU A 106 11.83 24.79 18.32
C GLU A 106 11.93 24.75 16.79
N GLU A 107 10.80 24.98 16.10
CA GLU A 107 10.52 26.33 15.58
C GLU A 107 9.03 26.48 15.21
N SER A 108 8.39 27.43 15.90
CA SER A 108 7.06 27.96 15.64
C SER A 108 7.11 28.89 14.42
N LEU A 109 6.08 28.86 13.56
CA LEU A 109 5.42 30.02 12.92
C LEU A 109 4.64 29.61 11.66
N LEU A 110 3.37 29.20 11.80
CA LEU A 110 2.32 29.36 10.77
C LEU A 110 0.95 29.39 11.47
N GLU A 111 0.43 30.60 11.66
CA GLU A 111 -0.96 30.87 12.06
C GLU A 111 -1.90 30.80 10.83
N ASP A 112 -3.15 30.40 11.09
CA ASP A 112 -4.34 30.50 10.22
C ASP A 112 -4.59 29.47 9.10
N ILE A 113 -4.40 28.18 9.40
CA ILE A 113 -5.29 27.14 8.89
C ILE A 113 -5.66 26.23 10.06
N ASP A 114 -6.95 25.99 10.29
CA ASP A 114 -7.47 24.94 11.20
C ASP A 114 -7.20 23.53 10.61
N LEU A 115 -5.99 23.33 10.10
CA LEU A 115 -5.29 22.07 10.16
C LEU A 115 -4.78 22.05 11.59
N ARG A 116 -5.52 21.46 12.53
CA ARG A 116 -4.84 20.95 13.72
C ARG A 116 -3.69 20.12 13.17
N PRO A 117 -2.41 20.48 13.37
CA PRO A 117 -1.40 19.48 13.24
C PRO A 117 -1.82 18.50 14.34
N SER A 118 -2.30 17.31 13.95
CA SER A 118 -2.24 16.20 14.87
C SER A 118 -0.75 16.00 15.03
N ILE A 119 -0.15 16.74 15.97
CA ILE A 119 1.14 16.41 16.53
C ILE A 119 0.80 15.18 17.35
N ASP A 120 0.54 14.08 16.63
CA ASP A 120 0.31 12.79 17.24
C ASP A 120 1.52 12.59 18.12
N THR A 121 1.27 12.42 19.41
CA THR A 121 2.36 12.17 20.36
C THR A 121 3.16 10.96 19.88
N PRO A 122 4.45 10.85 20.24
CA PRO A 122 5.24 9.66 19.91
C PRO A 122 4.55 8.35 20.31
N GLU A 123 3.78 8.38 21.41
CA GLU A 123 2.92 7.29 21.86
C GLU A 123 1.76 7.00 20.90
N GLU A 124 1.02 8.01 20.45
CA GLU A 124 -0.07 7.86 19.48
C GLU A 124 0.43 7.35 18.11
N ILE A 125 1.57 7.85 17.64
CA ILE A 125 2.22 7.37 16.41
C ILE A 125 2.62 5.89 16.57
N LEU A 126 3.17 5.52 17.73
CA LEU A 126 3.56 4.15 18.02
C LEU A 126 2.35 3.22 18.06
N ILE A 127 1.27 3.64 18.73
CA ILE A 127 0.01 2.89 18.80
C ILE A 127 -0.57 2.71 17.41
N ALA A 128 -0.61 3.76 16.59
CA ALA A 128 -1.10 3.70 15.21
C ALA A 128 -0.28 2.71 14.36
N LYS A 129 1.06 2.76 14.45
CA LYS A 129 1.95 1.82 13.75
C LYS A 129 1.73 0.38 14.19
N GLN A 130 1.66 0.12 15.49
CA GLN A 130 1.40 -1.21 16.04
C GLN A 130 0.02 -1.74 15.60
N THR A 131 -0.98 -0.86 15.57
CA THR A 131 -2.33 -1.20 15.13
C THR A 131 -2.35 -1.58 13.65
N LEU A 132 -1.70 -0.79 12.80
CA LEU A 132 -1.56 -1.10 11.37
C LEU A 132 -0.81 -2.41 11.13
N GLU A 133 0.24 -2.69 11.90
CA GLU A 133 1.00 -3.93 11.78
C GLU A 133 0.15 -5.15 12.17
N LYS A 134 -0.63 -5.06 13.25
CA LYS A 134 -1.57 -6.13 13.66
C LYS A 134 -2.67 -6.35 12.62
N ILE A 135 -3.24 -5.26 12.07
CA ILE A 135 -4.23 -5.35 10.99
C ILE A 135 -3.64 -6.07 9.78
N ASN A 136 -2.44 -5.67 9.35
CA ASN A 136 -1.74 -6.31 8.25
C ASN A 136 -1.50 -7.79 8.52
N GLN A 137 -1.00 -8.17 9.70
CA GLN A 137 -0.77 -9.58 10.05
C GLN A 137 -2.06 -10.42 10.01
N VAL A 138 -3.18 -9.89 10.52
CA VAL A 138 -4.45 -10.61 10.55
C VAL A 138 -5.05 -10.77 9.15
N LEU A 139 -4.91 -9.75 8.30
CA LEU A 139 -5.42 -9.79 6.93
C LEU A 139 -4.52 -10.61 6.01
N SER A 140 -3.22 -10.69 6.32
CA SER A 140 -2.22 -11.45 5.56
C SER A 140 -2.60 -12.92 5.33
N GLY A 141 -2.19 -13.46 4.18
CA GLY A 141 -2.31 -14.88 3.82
C GLY A 141 -3.53 -15.23 2.96
N ASP A 142 -4.39 -14.26 2.65
CA ASP A 142 -5.43 -14.37 1.64
C ASP A 142 -5.34 -13.16 0.71
N GLU A 143 -4.74 -13.40 -0.46
CA GLU A 143 -4.45 -12.38 -1.47
C GLU A 143 -5.71 -11.60 -1.90
N THR A 144 -6.88 -12.24 -1.90
CA THR A 144 -8.14 -11.58 -2.30
C THR A 144 -8.64 -10.65 -1.19
N ILE A 145 -8.53 -11.06 0.08
CA ILE A 145 -8.85 -10.24 1.26
C ILE A 145 -7.94 -9.01 1.30
N GLU A 146 -6.63 -9.20 1.13
CA GLU A 146 -5.65 -8.12 1.13
C GLU A 146 -5.96 -7.10 0.03
N MET A 147 -6.20 -7.56 -1.20
CA MET A 147 -6.47 -6.67 -2.33
C MET A 147 -7.81 -5.93 -2.23
N VAL A 148 -8.87 -6.57 -1.72
CA VAL A 148 -10.14 -5.88 -1.47
C VAL A 148 -9.98 -4.81 -0.39
N PHE A 149 -9.29 -5.13 0.70
CA PHE A 149 -9.07 -4.17 1.79
C PHE A 149 -8.26 -2.96 1.34
N MET A 150 -7.16 -3.19 0.60
CA MET A 150 -6.34 -2.11 0.05
C MET A 150 -7.13 -1.24 -0.93
N ALA A 151 -7.87 -1.85 -1.86
CA ALA A 151 -8.69 -1.09 -2.79
C ALA A 151 -9.79 -0.27 -2.09
N GLN A 152 -10.31 -0.73 -0.94
CA GLN A 152 -11.21 0.08 -0.11
C GLN A 152 -10.51 1.26 0.56
N LEU A 153 -9.30 1.06 1.10
CA LEU A 153 -8.49 2.15 1.67
C LEU A 153 -8.14 3.21 0.62
N ASP A 154 -7.87 2.77 -0.61
CA ASP A 154 -7.60 3.64 -1.76
C ASP A 154 -8.87 4.33 -2.31
N GLY A 155 -10.05 4.06 -1.72
CA GLY A 155 -11.31 4.71 -2.03
C GLY A 155 -12.00 4.21 -3.31
N TYR A 156 -11.71 2.99 -3.77
CA TYR A 156 -12.38 2.42 -4.95
C TYR A 156 -13.86 2.14 -4.69
N SER A 157 -14.68 2.36 -5.72
CA SER A 157 -16.08 1.96 -5.66
C SER A 157 -16.22 0.43 -5.61
N PRO A 158 -17.27 -0.14 -4.98
CA PRO A 158 -17.48 -1.58 -4.99
C PRO A 158 -17.50 -2.21 -6.38
N LYS A 159 -18.02 -1.49 -7.39
CA LYS A 159 -18.03 -1.95 -8.79
C LYS A 159 -16.62 -1.93 -9.38
N ASP A 160 -15.84 -0.91 -9.05
CA ASP A 160 -14.45 -0.83 -9.49
C ASP A 160 -13.64 -1.98 -8.89
N ILE A 161 -13.81 -2.28 -7.59
CA ILE A 161 -13.10 -3.38 -6.91
C ILE A 161 -13.49 -4.73 -7.53
N GLN A 162 -14.78 -4.94 -7.80
CA GLN A 162 -15.27 -6.15 -8.47
C GLN A 162 -14.65 -6.34 -9.85
N SER A 163 -14.66 -5.28 -10.66
CA SER A 163 -14.01 -5.30 -11.99
C SER A 163 -12.50 -5.50 -11.88
N LEU A 164 -11.86 -4.80 -10.94
CA LEU A 164 -10.42 -4.79 -10.72
C LEU A 164 -9.86 -6.16 -10.31
N LEU A 165 -10.62 -6.90 -9.50
CA LEU A 165 -10.20 -8.17 -8.92
C LEU A 165 -10.88 -9.38 -9.57
N GLY A 166 -11.66 -9.16 -10.64
CA GLY A 166 -12.43 -10.23 -11.30
C GLY A 166 -13.46 -10.90 -10.38
N LEU A 167 -13.94 -10.18 -9.37
CA LEU A 167 -14.87 -10.70 -8.38
C LEU A 167 -16.30 -10.43 -8.82
N ASN A 168 -17.14 -11.46 -8.80
CA ASN A 168 -18.58 -11.24 -8.86
C ASN A 168 -19.09 -10.63 -7.55
N SER A 169 -20.35 -10.16 -7.56
CA SER A 169 -20.97 -9.50 -6.40
C SER A 169 -21.01 -10.38 -5.15
N VAL A 170 -21.20 -11.69 -5.31
CA VAL A 170 -21.25 -12.66 -4.21
C VAL A 170 -19.86 -12.88 -3.61
N GLN A 171 -18.84 -13.02 -4.45
CA GLN A 171 -17.45 -13.17 -4.01
C GLN A 171 -16.99 -11.91 -3.27
N TYR A 172 -17.24 -10.72 -3.83
CA TYR A 172 -16.92 -9.46 -3.17
C TYR A 172 -17.59 -9.33 -1.80
N ALA A 173 -18.90 -9.60 -1.71
CA ALA A 173 -19.61 -9.56 -0.43
C ALA A 173 -19.08 -10.58 0.58
N SER A 174 -18.68 -11.77 0.11
CA SER A 174 -18.08 -12.81 0.94
C SER A 174 -16.71 -12.38 1.47
N THR A 175 -15.89 -11.73 0.63
CA THR A 175 -14.59 -11.18 1.02
C THR A 175 -14.75 -10.07 2.06
N LEU A 176 -15.71 -9.14 1.87
CA LEU A 176 -16.02 -8.11 2.88
C LEU A 176 -16.41 -8.71 4.23
N LYS A 177 -17.23 -9.77 4.22
CA LYS A 177 -17.62 -10.48 5.45
C LYS A 177 -16.42 -11.15 6.11
N ALA A 178 -15.49 -11.70 5.32
CA ALA A 178 -14.26 -12.29 5.83
C ALA A 178 -13.33 -11.24 6.46
N ILE A 179 -13.14 -10.08 5.81
CA ILE A 179 -12.39 -8.92 6.33
C ILE A 179 -12.99 -8.50 7.67
N ARG A 180 -14.30 -8.21 7.73
CA ARG A 180 -14.97 -7.78 8.96
C ARG A 180 -14.82 -8.83 10.08
N ARG A 181 -14.93 -10.12 9.77
CA ARG A 181 -14.76 -11.19 10.77
C ARG A 181 -13.33 -11.22 11.33
N LYS A 182 -12.33 -11.05 10.46
CA LYS A 182 -10.91 -11.00 10.83
C LYS A 182 -10.62 -9.79 11.74
N LEU A 183 -11.12 -8.61 11.39
CA LEU A 183 -10.98 -7.39 12.20
C LEU A 183 -11.69 -7.53 13.56
N ASN A 184 -12.92 -8.04 13.61
CA ASN A 184 -13.63 -8.26 14.86
C ASN A 184 -12.93 -9.27 15.80
N GLN A 185 -12.11 -10.19 15.28
CA GLN A 185 -11.30 -11.09 16.09
C GLN A 185 -10.09 -10.37 16.73
N LEU A 186 -9.57 -9.33 16.06
CA LEU A 186 -8.52 -8.47 16.59
C LEU A 186 -9.07 -7.63 17.74
N ASP A 187 -10.20 -6.94 17.56
CA ASP A 187 -10.83 -6.12 18.62
C ASP A 187 -11.11 -6.91 19.91
N LYS A 188 -11.61 -8.16 19.77
CA LYS A 188 -11.88 -9.04 20.92
C LYS A 188 -10.61 -9.46 21.65
N LYS A 189 -9.50 -9.64 20.94
CA LYS A 189 -8.21 -9.98 21.55
C LYS A 189 -7.65 -8.80 22.35
N GLU A 190 -7.85 -7.57 21.87
CA GLU A 190 -7.43 -6.36 22.60
C GLU A 190 -8.33 -6.06 23.80
N SER A 191 -9.61 -6.44 23.76
CA SER A 191 -10.55 -6.25 24.89
C SER A 191 -10.37 -7.25 26.05
N THR A 192 -9.50 -8.24 25.90
CA THR A 192 -9.29 -9.31 26.91
C THR A 192 -7.90 -9.22 27.57
N GLN A 193 -7.11 -8.19 27.23
CA GLN A 193 -5.84 -7.83 27.88
C GLN A 193 -6.04 -6.61 28.77
#